data_AF-A0AAP2RJ40-F1
#
_entry.id   AF-A0AAP2RJ40-F1
#
_cell.length_a   1.000
_cell.length_b   1.000
_cell.length_c   1.000
_cell.angle_alpha   90.00
_cell.angle_beta   90.00
_cell.angle_gamma   90.00
#
_symmetry.space_group_name_H-M   'P 1'
#
loop_
_entity.id
_entity.type
_entity.pdbx_description
1 polymer ?
#
loop_
_entity_poly.entity_id
_entity_poly.type
_entity_poly.pdbx_seq_one_letter_code
_entity_poly.pdbx_strand_id
1 'polypeptide(L)'
;MNRLAVAGTVSVNTAGTQNQNSTRGGKVLIAYFSWGGNTKGAAEEIERQTGAELFEITLVNPYSGDYDPVLLGYSNWWASIPMPIASFLEEYDFSGRTIIPFCSHGGGRFGQSLTAIAKLASDAVMGDALDIHYSGGSSLASDVSAWLETNSIQTNQRRDESRTGNGCGKGGKHHPQQRGNSRNRAAASSFSLIHKLISWI
;
A
#
# COMPACT_ATOMS: atom_id res chain seq x y z
N MET A 1 86.33 -7.22 22.77
CA MET A 1 86.46 -7.37 21.30
C MET A 1 85.91 -6.14 20.61
N ASN A 2 86.65 -5.63 19.62
CA ASN A 2 86.26 -4.58 18.67
C ASN A 2 84.89 -4.84 18.02
N ARG A 3 84.13 -3.77 17.73
CA ARG A 3 83.93 -3.33 16.32
C ARG A 3 83.23 -1.96 16.22
N LEU A 4 83.80 -1.17 15.33
CA LEU A 4 83.44 0.19 14.90
C LEU A 4 82.14 0.25 14.08
N ALA A 5 81.64 1.49 13.98
CA ALA A 5 80.43 2.00 13.35
C ALA A 5 80.21 1.69 11.86
N VAL A 6 78.94 1.77 11.43
CA VAL A 6 78.54 2.29 10.11
C VAL A 6 77.28 3.14 10.28
N ALA A 7 77.41 4.44 10.00
CA ALA A 7 76.26 5.31 9.72
C ALA A 7 75.74 4.96 8.31
N GLY A 8 74.55 4.39 8.23
CA GLY A 8 73.86 4.12 6.97
C GLY A 8 72.82 5.20 6.73
N THR A 9 73.07 6.10 5.78
CA THR A 9 72.07 7.02 5.25
C THR A 9 70.97 6.22 4.56
N VAL A 10 69.76 6.23 5.12
CA VAL A 10 68.58 5.71 4.41
C VAL A 10 68.04 6.84 3.53
N SER A 11 68.18 6.68 2.21
CA SER A 11 67.42 7.49 1.24
C SER A 11 65.94 7.11 1.35
N VAL A 12 65.11 8.06 1.77
CA VAL A 12 63.65 7.92 1.68
C VAL A 12 63.27 8.16 0.23
N ASN A 13 63.13 7.09 -0.53
CA ASN A 13 62.45 7.17 -1.83
C ASN A 13 60.96 7.30 -1.54
N THR A 14 60.43 8.51 -1.73
CA THR A 14 58.99 8.78 -1.78
C THR A 14 58.36 8.02 -2.95
N ALA A 15 58.00 6.77 -2.73
CA ALA A 15 57.04 6.09 -3.56
C ALA A 15 55.66 6.40 -2.97
N GLY A 16 55.02 7.42 -3.52
CA GLY A 16 53.65 7.76 -3.18
C GLY A 16 52.74 6.57 -3.46
N THR A 17 52.32 5.87 -2.41
CA THR A 17 51.15 5.01 -2.49
C THR A 17 49.95 5.94 -2.47
N GLN A 18 49.42 6.22 -3.66
CA GLN A 18 48.18 6.98 -3.80
C GLN A 18 47.10 6.34 -2.93
N ASN A 19 46.58 7.18 -2.03
CA ASN A 19 45.40 6.95 -1.23
C ASN A 19 44.22 6.82 -2.19
N GLN A 20 43.92 5.60 -2.64
CA GLN A 20 42.73 5.31 -3.44
C GLN A 20 41.54 5.15 -2.49
N ASN A 21 41.20 6.22 -1.78
CA ASN A 21 39.88 6.38 -1.21
C ASN A 21 38.95 6.70 -2.39
N SER A 22 38.53 5.65 -3.10
CA SER A 22 37.60 5.75 -4.22
C SER A 22 36.22 6.08 -3.66
N THR A 23 35.95 7.37 -3.42
CA THR A 23 34.59 7.88 -3.21
C THR A 23 33.78 7.44 -4.43
N ARG A 24 32.78 6.56 -4.25
CA ARG A 24 31.86 6.18 -5.34
C ARG A 24 31.22 7.47 -5.86
N GLY A 25 31.71 7.99 -6.99
CA GLY A 25 31.26 9.23 -7.61
C GLY A 25 29.88 9.12 -8.28
N GLY A 26 28.91 8.50 -7.61
CA GLY A 26 27.53 8.38 -8.05
C GLY A 26 26.60 9.20 -7.16
N LYS A 27 25.55 9.76 -7.74
CA LYS A 27 24.46 10.38 -6.98
C LYS A 27 23.80 9.32 -6.09
N VAL A 28 23.58 9.65 -4.82
CA VAL A 28 22.89 8.78 -3.86
C VAL A 28 21.46 9.29 -3.72
N LEU A 29 20.49 8.38 -3.80
CA LEU A 29 19.07 8.62 -3.58
C LEU A 29 18.62 7.90 -2.32
N ILE A 30 17.98 8.62 -1.41
CA ILE A 30 17.26 8.11 -0.25
C ILE A 30 15.79 8.06 -0.63
N ALA A 31 15.31 6.91 -1.06
CA ALA A 31 13.88 6.68 -1.27
C ALA A 31 13.27 6.02 -0.03
N TYR A 32 12.23 6.62 0.56
CA TYR A 32 11.63 6.11 1.79
C TYR A 32 10.11 6.29 1.82
N PHE A 33 9.42 5.44 2.57
CA PHE A 33 8.03 5.63 3.00
C PHE A 33 8.03 5.74 4.52
N SER A 34 7.26 6.66 5.09
CA SER A 34 7.19 6.82 6.54
C SER A 34 5.77 7.04 7.02
N TRP A 35 5.17 5.98 7.56
CA TRP A 35 3.99 6.10 8.40
C TRP A 35 4.39 6.41 9.85
N GLY A 36 3.72 7.37 10.50
CA GLY A 36 4.03 7.79 11.88
C GLY A 36 5.34 8.57 12.09
N GLY A 37 6.13 8.81 11.03
CA GLY A 37 7.29 9.73 11.04
C GLY A 37 8.65 9.16 11.46
N ASN A 38 8.73 7.92 11.96
CA ASN A 38 10.01 7.35 12.41
C ASN A 38 11.03 7.20 11.27
N THR A 39 10.60 6.62 10.15
CA THR A 39 11.46 6.40 8.97
C THR A 39 11.84 7.74 8.33
N LYS A 40 10.95 8.72 8.37
CA LYS A 40 11.22 10.10 7.93
C LYS A 40 12.38 10.71 8.70
N GLY A 41 12.33 10.68 10.04
CA GLY A 41 13.40 11.22 10.87
C GLY A 41 14.75 10.53 10.61
N ALA A 42 14.75 9.21 10.41
CA ALA A 42 15.96 8.49 10.02
C ALA A 42 16.48 8.90 8.62
N ALA A 43 15.57 9.05 7.65
CA ALA A 43 15.92 9.44 6.28
C ALA A 43 16.47 10.87 6.21
N GLU A 44 15.88 11.81 6.97
CA GLU A 44 16.36 13.19 7.13
C GLU A 44 17.76 13.23 7.77
N GLU A 45 18.03 12.41 8.77
CA GLU A 45 19.37 12.35 9.38
C GLU A 45 20.43 11.78 8.42
N ILE A 46 20.07 10.79 7.60
CA ILE A 46 20.97 10.24 6.57
C ILE A 46 21.21 11.30 5.48
N GLU A 47 20.18 12.02 5.05
CA GLU A 47 20.31 13.13 4.10
C GLU A 47 21.26 14.20 4.64
N ARG A 48 21.08 14.62 5.89
CA ARG A 48 21.95 15.60 6.58
C ARG A 48 23.42 15.19 6.60
N GLN A 49 23.72 13.91 6.79
CA GLN A 49 25.10 13.40 6.85
C GLN A 49 25.73 13.18 5.47
N THR A 50 24.92 12.87 4.45
CA THR A 50 25.42 12.42 3.15
C THR A 50 25.28 13.45 2.03
N GLY A 51 24.38 14.43 2.18
CA GLY A 51 23.97 15.32 1.09
C GLY A 51 23.25 14.60 -0.06
N ALA A 52 22.71 13.40 0.19
CA ALA A 52 22.00 12.62 -0.79
C ALA A 52 20.62 13.22 -1.12
N GLU A 53 20.11 12.91 -2.31
CA GLU A 53 18.76 13.32 -2.72
C GLU A 53 17.72 12.54 -1.92
N LEU A 54 16.74 13.25 -1.34
CA LEU A 54 15.69 12.64 -0.53
C LEU A 54 14.37 12.57 -1.32
N PHE A 55 13.77 11.38 -1.39
CA PHE A 55 12.50 11.13 -2.08
C PHE A 55 11.54 10.35 -1.18
N GLU A 56 10.41 10.98 -0.83
CA GLU A 56 9.33 10.33 -0.09
C GLU A 56 8.36 9.65 -1.05
N ILE A 57 8.19 8.35 -0.87
CA ILE A 57 7.19 7.53 -1.54
C ILE A 57 5.84 7.88 -0.93
N THR A 58 4.94 8.40 -1.76
CA THR A 58 3.57 8.79 -1.36
C THR A 58 2.54 8.07 -2.23
N LEU A 59 1.30 7.97 -1.72
CA LEU A 59 0.19 7.47 -2.52
C LEU A 59 -0.15 8.50 -3.61
N VAL A 60 -0.31 8.02 -4.85
CA VAL A 60 -0.61 8.89 -6.00
C VAL A 60 -2.03 9.45 -5.94
N ASN A 61 -2.99 8.69 -5.40
CA ASN A 61 -4.38 9.11 -5.30
C ASN A 61 -5.01 8.52 -4.03
N PRO A 62 -5.53 9.34 -3.10
CA PRO A 62 -6.28 8.83 -1.97
C PRO A 62 -7.57 8.15 -2.46
N TYR A 63 -7.96 7.07 -1.78
CA TYR A 63 -9.19 6.34 -2.08
C TYR A 63 -10.40 7.19 -1.66
N SER A 64 -11.47 7.19 -2.45
CA SER A 64 -12.71 7.89 -2.06
C SER A 64 -13.37 7.15 -0.90
N GLY A 65 -13.81 7.88 0.13
CA GLY A 65 -14.37 7.32 1.35
C GLY A 65 -15.81 6.80 1.24
N ASP A 66 -16.33 6.41 0.08
CA ASP A 66 -17.77 6.09 -0.08
C ASP A 66 -18.02 4.62 -0.48
N TYR A 67 -17.14 3.70 -0.04
CA TYR A 67 -17.29 2.26 -0.32
C TYR A 67 -17.80 1.50 0.91
N ASP A 68 -18.88 0.74 0.72
CA ASP A 68 -19.40 -0.28 1.64
C ASP A 68 -20.23 -1.30 0.84
N PRO A 69 -19.92 -2.61 0.85
CA PRO A 69 -18.78 -3.24 1.54
C PRO A 69 -17.44 -3.04 0.81
N VAL A 70 -16.33 -3.10 1.55
CA VAL A 70 -14.95 -3.04 1.05
C VAL A 70 -14.40 -4.46 0.89
N LEU A 71 -14.31 -4.93 -0.36
CA LEU A 71 -13.65 -6.19 -0.72
C LEU A 71 -12.12 -6.01 -0.70
N LEU A 72 -11.46 -6.45 0.37
CA LEU A 72 -10.04 -6.16 0.61
C LEU A 72 -9.14 -7.31 0.14
N GLY A 73 -8.51 -7.13 -1.03
CA GLY A 73 -7.62 -8.12 -1.64
C GLY A 73 -6.14 -7.91 -1.31
N TYR A 74 -5.43 -8.98 -0.97
CA TYR A 74 -3.98 -8.94 -0.75
C TYR A 74 -3.28 -10.29 -0.97
N SER A 75 -1.97 -10.27 -1.23
CA SER A 75 -1.17 -11.49 -1.15
C SER A 75 -0.69 -11.70 0.29
N ASN A 76 -0.77 -12.94 0.79
CA ASN A 76 -0.21 -13.25 2.10
C ASN A 76 1.32 -13.28 2.03
N TRP A 77 1.97 -12.31 2.67
CA TRP A 77 3.42 -12.23 2.82
C TRP A 77 3.77 -12.39 4.30
N TRP A 78 4.71 -13.29 4.61
CA TRP A 78 5.14 -13.55 6.01
C TRP A 78 4.01 -13.90 6.98
N ALA A 79 3.01 -14.66 6.52
CA ALA A 79 1.84 -15.04 7.31
C ALA A 79 1.00 -13.84 7.79
N SER A 80 1.02 -12.69 7.09
CA SER A 80 0.18 -11.52 7.43
C SER A 80 -0.14 -10.65 6.19
N ILE A 81 -0.75 -9.49 6.41
CA ILE A 81 -1.02 -8.48 5.37
C ILE A 81 0.28 -7.76 4.96
N PRO A 82 0.46 -7.42 3.66
CA PRO A 82 1.54 -6.54 3.21
C PRO A 82 1.42 -5.13 3.80
N MET A 83 2.56 -4.44 3.93
CA MET A 83 2.60 -3.06 4.44
C MET A 83 1.66 -2.08 3.73
N PRO A 84 1.51 -2.09 2.38
CA PRO A 84 0.56 -1.18 1.72
C PRO A 84 -0.90 -1.36 2.18
N ILE A 85 -1.28 -2.58 2.57
CA ILE A 85 -2.62 -2.87 3.10
C ILE A 85 -2.75 -2.36 4.52
N ALA A 86 -1.71 -2.50 5.35
CA ALA A 86 -1.69 -1.93 6.68
C ALA A 86 -1.86 -0.40 6.65
N SER A 87 -1.10 0.28 5.78
CA SER A 87 -1.21 1.74 5.60
C SER A 87 -2.60 2.15 5.12
N PHE A 88 -3.20 1.40 4.19
CA PHE A 88 -4.58 1.62 3.77
C PHE A 88 -5.59 1.46 4.92
N LEU A 89 -5.41 0.48 5.80
CA LEU A 89 -6.33 0.29 6.92
C LEU A 89 -6.20 1.38 8.00
N GLU A 90 -5.01 1.95 8.17
CA GLU A 90 -4.73 2.99 9.17
C GLU A 90 -5.08 4.40 8.69
N GLU A 91 -5.07 4.66 7.38
CA GLU A 91 -5.28 6.00 6.82
C GLU A 91 -6.78 6.35 6.65
N TYR A 92 -7.65 5.34 6.53
CA TYR A 92 -9.07 5.54 6.23
C TYR A 92 -9.97 5.15 7.40
N ASP A 93 -11.08 5.89 7.55
CA ASP A 93 -12.09 5.59 8.56
C ASP A 93 -13.07 4.51 8.05
N PHE A 94 -13.00 3.33 8.65
CA PHE A 94 -13.88 2.19 8.37
C PHE A 94 -15.03 2.04 9.39
N SER A 95 -15.27 3.04 10.25
CA SER A 95 -16.34 2.99 11.25
C SER A 95 -17.69 2.69 10.61
N GLY A 96 -18.32 1.59 11.05
CA GLY A 96 -19.63 1.18 10.56
C GLY A 96 -19.65 0.62 9.13
N ARG A 97 -18.49 0.42 8.50
CA ARG A 97 -18.36 -0.24 7.19
C ARG A 97 -18.08 -1.72 7.34
N THR A 98 -18.39 -2.47 6.29
CA THR A 98 -18.03 -3.89 6.22
C THR A 98 -16.72 -4.08 5.43
N ILE A 99 -15.73 -4.73 6.02
CA ILE A 99 -14.52 -5.20 5.33
C ILE A 99 -14.66 -6.69 5.08
N ILE A 100 -14.49 -7.11 3.83
CA ILE A 100 -14.62 -8.51 3.38
C ILE A 100 -13.27 -8.94 2.78
N PRO A 101 -12.38 -9.55 3.56
CA PRO A 101 -11.02 -9.85 3.12
C PRO A 101 -10.96 -11.01 2.13
N PHE A 102 -10.07 -10.93 1.15
CA PHE A 102 -9.63 -12.10 0.39
C PHE A 102 -8.13 -12.08 0.19
N CYS A 103 -7.50 -13.26 0.17
CA CYS A 103 -6.07 -13.34 -0.05
C CYS A 103 -5.63 -14.45 -0.99
N SER A 104 -4.55 -14.19 -1.73
CA SER A 104 -3.82 -15.24 -2.45
C SER A 104 -2.63 -15.73 -1.60
N HIS A 105 -2.36 -17.04 -1.54
CA HIS A 105 -1.24 -17.59 -0.76
C HIS A 105 -0.58 -18.82 -1.40
N GLY A 106 0.68 -19.09 -1.06
CA GLY A 106 1.42 -20.30 -1.46
C GLY A 106 1.27 -21.50 -0.52
N GLY A 107 0.42 -21.39 0.52
CA GLY A 107 0.10 -22.49 1.44
C GLY A 107 -0.31 -22.05 2.85
N GLY A 108 0.04 -20.82 3.25
CA GLY A 108 -0.21 -20.30 4.61
C GLY A 108 -1.64 -19.81 4.89
N ARG A 109 -2.57 -19.90 3.93
CA ARG A 109 -3.95 -19.40 4.04
C ARG A 109 -3.97 -17.96 4.54
N PHE A 110 -4.64 -17.67 5.65
CA PHE A 110 -4.68 -16.34 6.25
C PHE A 110 -3.52 -16.02 7.19
N GLY A 111 -2.86 -17.00 7.82
CA GLY A 111 -1.92 -16.72 8.92
C GLY A 111 -2.55 -15.80 9.99
N GLN A 112 -1.89 -14.69 10.29
CA GLN A 112 -2.33 -13.63 11.21
C GLN A 112 -3.06 -12.47 10.52
N SER A 113 -3.28 -12.53 9.20
CA SER A 113 -3.78 -11.39 8.44
C SER A 113 -5.17 -10.91 8.89
N LEU A 114 -6.12 -11.81 9.15
CA LEU A 114 -7.46 -11.43 9.63
C LEU A 114 -7.40 -10.73 11.00
N THR A 115 -6.53 -11.23 11.90
CA THR A 115 -6.28 -10.60 13.20
C THR A 115 -5.66 -9.21 13.04
N ALA A 116 -4.72 -9.04 12.11
CA ALA A 116 -4.12 -7.75 11.82
C ALA A 116 -5.16 -6.76 11.28
N ILE A 117 -6.00 -7.19 10.33
CA ILE A 117 -7.07 -6.35 9.75
C ILE A 117 -8.05 -5.91 10.83
N ALA A 118 -8.56 -6.84 11.64
CA ALA A 118 -9.50 -6.53 12.72
C ALA A 118 -8.91 -5.62 13.80
N LYS A 119 -7.57 -5.62 13.97
CA LYS A 119 -6.90 -4.70 14.90
C LYS A 119 -6.73 -3.30 14.31
N LEU A 120 -6.35 -3.20 13.05
CA LEU A 120 -6.11 -1.92 12.38
C LEU A 120 -7.42 -1.19 12.06
N ALA A 121 -8.47 -1.93 11.71
CA ALA A 121 -9.81 -1.41 11.46
C ALA A 121 -10.81 -1.94 12.52
N SER A 122 -10.56 -1.62 13.79
CA SER A 122 -11.35 -2.14 14.92
C SER A 122 -12.82 -1.73 14.91
N ASP A 123 -13.15 -0.62 14.24
CA ASP A 123 -14.51 -0.08 14.14
C ASP A 123 -15.26 -0.57 12.88
N ALA A 124 -14.61 -1.42 12.08
CA ALA A 124 -15.22 -2.08 10.93
C ALA A 124 -15.92 -3.38 11.33
N VAL A 125 -16.97 -3.73 10.58
CA VAL A 125 -17.59 -5.05 10.61
C VAL A 125 -16.79 -5.99 9.70
N MET A 126 -16.43 -7.17 10.19
CA MET A 126 -15.73 -8.18 9.39
C MET A 126 -16.73 -9.13 8.73
N GLY A 127 -16.69 -9.21 7.40
CA GLY A 127 -17.38 -10.24 6.62
C GLY A 127 -16.58 -11.55 6.55
N ASP A 128 -17.18 -12.57 5.95
CA ASP A 128 -16.52 -13.86 5.74
C ASP A 128 -15.37 -13.71 4.76
N ALA A 129 -14.21 -14.27 5.08
CA ALA A 129 -12.99 -14.12 4.30
C ALA A 129 -12.75 -15.29 3.32
N LEU A 130 -12.11 -15.01 2.18
CA LEU A 130 -11.74 -16.02 1.17
C LEU A 130 -10.22 -16.18 1.05
N ASP A 131 -9.72 -17.41 1.21
CA ASP A 131 -8.34 -17.76 0.87
C ASP A 131 -8.26 -18.47 -0.49
N ILE A 132 -7.35 -18.02 -1.34
CA ILE A 132 -7.13 -18.50 -2.69
C ILE A 132 -5.70 -19.07 -2.76
N HIS A 133 -5.60 -20.36 -3.05
CA HIS A 133 -4.29 -20.98 -3.24
C HIS A 133 -3.70 -20.58 -4.60
N TYR A 134 -2.58 -19.87 -4.61
CA TYR A 134 -1.99 -19.23 -5.79
C TYR A 134 -3.03 -18.41 -6.58
N SER A 135 -3.35 -18.84 -7.80
CA SER A 135 -4.34 -18.24 -8.69
C SER A 135 -5.71 -18.94 -8.65
N GLY A 136 -5.94 -19.83 -7.68
CA GLY A 136 -7.22 -20.53 -7.45
C GLY A 136 -7.52 -21.69 -8.39
N GLY A 137 -6.77 -21.85 -9.48
CA GLY A 137 -6.92 -22.99 -10.39
C GLY A 137 -8.34 -23.11 -10.97
N SER A 138 -8.82 -24.34 -11.16
CA SER A 138 -10.14 -24.60 -11.77
C SER A 138 -11.33 -24.31 -10.85
N SER A 139 -11.13 -24.25 -9.53
CA SER A 139 -12.22 -23.98 -8.56
C SER A 139 -12.43 -22.48 -8.29
N LEU A 140 -11.52 -21.61 -8.72
CA LEU A 140 -11.58 -20.17 -8.43
C LEU A 140 -12.96 -19.56 -8.68
N ALA A 141 -13.57 -19.86 -9.83
CA ALA A 141 -14.85 -19.27 -10.21
C ALA A 141 -15.97 -19.69 -9.25
N SER A 142 -16.07 -20.99 -8.92
CA SER A 142 -17.08 -21.50 -7.99
C SER A 142 -16.83 -21.03 -6.56
N ASP A 143 -15.57 -20.97 -6.13
CA ASP A 143 -15.20 -20.56 -4.77
C ASP A 143 -15.53 -19.08 -4.55
N VAL A 144 -15.21 -18.22 -5.53
CA VAL A 144 -15.59 -16.79 -5.51
C VAL A 144 -17.10 -16.63 -5.54
N SER A 145 -17.83 -17.35 -6.40
CA SER A 145 -19.29 -17.27 -6.44
C SER A 145 -19.93 -17.63 -5.10
N ALA A 146 -19.51 -18.75 -4.49
CA ALA A 146 -20.01 -19.16 -3.18
C ALA A 146 -19.67 -18.13 -2.09
N TRP A 147 -18.45 -17.59 -2.10
CA TRP A 147 -18.02 -16.58 -1.13
C TRP A 147 -18.80 -15.26 -1.25
N LEU A 148 -19.12 -14.81 -2.46
CA LEU A 148 -19.95 -13.64 -2.69
C LEU A 148 -21.39 -13.86 -2.19
N GLU A 149 -21.94 -15.06 -2.41
CA GLU A 149 -23.26 -15.45 -1.89
C GLU A 149 -23.30 -15.47 -0.35
N THR A 150 -22.29 -16.04 0.29
CA THR A 150 -22.15 -16.04 1.77
C THR A 150 -22.18 -14.63 2.34
N ASN A 151 -21.53 -13.69 1.67
CA ASN A 151 -21.50 -12.28 2.07
C ASN A 151 -22.70 -11.45 1.56
N SER A 152 -23.71 -12.08 0.96
CA SER A 152 -24.90 -11.41 0.40
C SER A 152 -24.58 -10.37 -0.69
N ILE A 153 -23.47 -10.53 -1.41
CA ILE A 153 -23.07 -9.65 -2.51
C ILE A 153 -23.72 -10.15 -3.79
N GLN A 154 -24.68 -9.40 -4.31
CA GLN A 154 -25.35 -9.73 -5.56
C GLN A 154 -24.37 -9.66 -6.73
N THR A 155 -24.11 -10.79 -7.38
CA THR A 155 -23.44 -10.81 -8.68
C THR A 155 -24.44 -10.31 -9.72
N ASN A 156 -24.26 -9.07 -10.18
CA ASN A 156 -25.00 -8.60 -11.34
C ASN A 156 -24.54 -9.44 -12.55
N GLN A 157 -25.29 -10.49 -12.89
CA GLN A 157 -25.25 -11.01 -14.25
C GLN A 157 -25.62 -9.85 -15.19
N ARG A 158 -24.81 -9.66 -16.22
CA ARG A 158 -24.77 -8.45 -17.05
C ARG A 158 -26.15 -8.03 -17.55
N ARG A 159 -26.40 -6.72 -17.58
CA ARG A 159 -27.19 -6.10 -18.65
C ARG A 159 -26.47 -6.38 -19.96
N ASP A 160 -26.79 -7.47 -20.64
CA ASP A 160 -26.53 -7.66 -22.07
C ASP A 160 -27.42 -8.77 -22.62
N GLU A 161 -28.68 -8.44 -22.88
CA GLU A 161 -29.56 -9.18 -23.78
C GLU A 161 -30.72 -8.28 -24.23
N SER A 162 -30.48 -7.50 -25.29
CA SER A 162 -31.46 -7.09 -26.31
C SER A 162 -30.92 -5.91 -27.14
N ARG A 163 -29.90 -6.16 -27.96
CA ARG A 163 -29.71 -5.36 -29.18
C ARG A 163 -29.50 -6.25 -30.39
N THR A 164 -30.42 -7.18 -30.57
CA THR A 164 -30.71 -7.84 -31.84
C THR A 164 -32.23 -7.80 -32.04
N GLY A 165 -32.68 -6.92 -32.94
CA GLY A 165 -34.10 -6.75 -33.23
C GLY A 165 -34.36 -5.56 -34.15
N ASN A 166 -34.40 -5.82 -35.45
CA ASN A 166 -34.84 -4.91 -36.50
C ASN A 166 -36.21 -4.28 -36.19
N GLY A 167 -36.36 -2.98 -36.46
CA GLY A 167 -37.64 -2.27 -36.36
C GLY A 167 -37.58 -0.86 -36.95
N CYS A 168 -37.83 -0.77 -38.25
CA CYS A 168 -38.10 0.45 -39.00
C CYS A 168 -39.37 1.15 -38.46
N GLY A 169 -39.34 2.47 -38.22
CA GLY A 169 -40.57 3.20 -37.83
C GLY A 169 -40.41 4.62 -37.30
N LYS A 170 -40.43 5.60 -38.20
CA LYS A 170 -40.74 7.04 -38.12
C LYS A 170 -41.10 7.69 -36.76
N GLY A 171 -40.39 8.80 -36.47
CA GLY A 171 -40.99 10.15 -36.29
C GLY A 171 -41.52 10.55 -34.90
N GLY A 172 -40.93 11.59 -34.31
CA GLY A 172 -41.55 12.33 -33.20
C GLY A 172 -40.56 13.19 -32.42
N LYS A 173 -40.51 14.50 -32.72
CA LYS A 173 -39.73 15.51 -32.00
C LYS A 173 -40.45 15.89 -30.71
N HIS A 174 -39.79 15.83 -29.55
CA HIS A 174 -40.15 16.65 -28.39
C HIS A 174 -38.90 17.03 -27.59
N HIS A 175 -38.74 18.33 -27.39
CA HIS A 175 -37.73 19.01 -26.56
C HIS A 175 -38.46 19.67 -25.36
N PRO A 176 -37.77 20.24 -24.36
CA PRO A 176 -37.55 19.66 -23.04
C PRO A 176 -38.31 20.39 -21.92
N GLN A 177 -38.39 19.81 -20.71
CA GLN A 177 -38.79 20.54 -19.51
C GLN A 177 -37.83 20.28 -18.35
N GLN A 178 -37.18 21.36 -17.91
CA GLN A 178 -36.33 21.42 -16.74
C GLN A 178 -37.15 21.58 -15.45
N ARG A 179 -36.64 21.00 -14.35
CA ARG A 179 -36.80 21.35 -12.92
C ARG A 179 -35.77 20.45 -12.20
N GLY A 180 -34.87 20.88 -11.32
CA GLY A 180 -34.77 22.06 -10.50
C GLY A 180 -34.54 21.60 -9.05
N ASN A 181 -33.40 21.98 -8.46
CA ASN A 181 -32.98 21.81 -7.05
C ASN A 181 -32.69 20.37 -6.56
N SER A 182 -31.77 20.12 -5.62
CA SER A 182 -31.22 20.97 -4.57
C SER A 182 -29.81 20.54 -4.14
N ARG A 183 -29.05 21.53 -3.71
CA ARG A 183 -27.73 21.49 -3.09
C ARG A 183 -27.75 20.64 -1.81
N ASN A 184 -26.77 19.75 -1.64
CA ASN A 184 -26.25 19.40 -0.33
C ASN A 184 -24.81 19.91 -0.23
N ARG A 185 -24.65 20.96 0.58
CA ARG A 185 -23.40 21.46 1.13
C ARG A 185 -23.30 20.97 2.57
N ALA A 186 -22.06 20.91 3.04
CA ALA A 186 -21.58 20.68 4.41
C ALA A 186 -21.41 19.21 4.79
N ALA A 187 -20.36 18.80 5.50
CA ALA A 187 -19.44 19.58 6.32
C ALA A 187 -18.02 19.01 6.28
N ALA A 188 -17.05 19.90 6.17
CA ALA A 188 -15.70 19.68 6.70
C ALA A 188 -15.81 19.60 8.23
N SER A 189 -15.13 18.64 8.84
CA SER A 189 -14.78 18.71 10.25
C SER A 189 -13.35 18.23 10.42
N SER A 190 -12.45 19.21 10.55
CA SER A 190 -11.12 19.02 11.12
C SER A 190 -11.28 18.55 12.57
N PHE A 191 -10.67 17.43 12.94
CA PHE A 191 -10.27 17.21 14.33
C PHE A 191 -8.91 16.53 14.38
N SER A 192 -7.92 17.34 14.75
CA SER A 192 -6.62 16.95 15.27
C SER A 192 -6.78 16.24 16.61
N LEU A 193 -6.12 15.11 16.82
CA LEU A 193 -5.59 14.62 18.12
C LEU A 193 -4.76 13.35 17.82
N ILE A 194 -3.43 13.43 17.67
CA ILE A 194 -2.41 13.36 18.73
C ILE A 194 -2.68 12.26 19.77
N HIS A 195 -1.70 11.35 19.84
CA HIS A 195 -1.44 10.27 20.81
C HIS A 195 -2.15 8.93 20.62
N LYS A 196 -1.47 7.99 19.94
CA LYS A 196 -1.19 6.64 20.48
C LYS A 196 0.25 6.20 20.14
N LEU A 197 1.14 6.48 21.08
CA LEU A 197 2.49 5.92 21.19
C LEU A 197 2.41 4.45 21.64
N ILE A 198 3.31 3.63 21.08
CA ILE A 198 4.00 2.47 21.67
C ILE A 198 3.13 1.25 22.02
N SER A 199 3.27 0.19 21.23
CA SER A 199 3.72 -1.11 21.75
C SER A 199 4.12 -2.09 20.64
N TRP A 200 5.25 -2.77 20.87
CA TRP A 200 5.78 -3.99 20.23
C TRP A 200 6.83 -3.83 19.12
N ILE A 201 8.09 -3.77 19.57
CA ILE A 201 9.09 -4.81 19.27
C ILE A 201 8.79 -6.00 20.18
#